data_AF-A0AAW1BE53-F1
#
_entry.id   AF-A0AAW1BE53-F1
#
_cell.length_a   1.000
_cell.length_b   1.000
_cell.length_c   1.000
_cell.angle_alpha   90.00
_cell.angle_beta   90.00
_cell.angle_gamma   90.00
#
_symmetry.space_group_name_H-M   'P 1'
#
loop_
_entity.id
_entity.type
_entity.pdbx_description
1 polymer ?
#
loop_
_entity_poly.entity_id
_entity_poly.type
_entity_poly.pdbx_seq_one_letter_code
_entity_poly.pdbx_strand_id
1 'polypeptide(L)'
;MWLLWILSLVAASFLLPATGEVVNSLSECSQFFLDGVPPNLRLNNMAVICQKYKTEYYFVTMYDRIRRIPIFSAYNLNPKSTGERKDKWKIEPQLAAPKREMVSEHSQIYDLLADSQAFSSDYTNAPSFNRGHLAPACHQSDQESMDATFTLTNTVPLDATLNRGQWKAVTSTEMSAQIKCHKNR
;
A
#
# COMPACT_ATOMS: atom_id res chain seq x y z
N MET A 1 7.44 -50.35 28.82
CA MET A 1 6.58 -49.30 29.43
C MET A 1 7.00 -47.88 29.04
N TRP A 2 8.29 -47.58 28.87
CA TRP A 2 8.77 -46.24 28.45
C TRP A 2 8.59 -45.94 26.94
N LEU A 3 8.61 -46.93 26.05
CA LEU A 3 8.38 -46.75 24.60
C LEU A 3 6.96 -46.27 24.25
N LEU A 4 5.96 -46.65 25.06
CA LEU A 4 4.57 -46.22 24.86
C LEU A 4 4.36 -44.73 25.21
N TRP A 5 5.16 -44.19 26.14
CA TRP A 5 5.10 -42.78 26.52
C TRP A 5 5.70 -41.88 25.44
N ILE A 6 6.75 -42.34 24.77
CA ILE A 6 7.39 -41.60 23.66
C ILE A 6 6.44 -41.55 22.45
N LEU A 7 5.72 -42.64 22.15
CA LEU A 7 4.75 -42.66 21.05
C LEU A 7 3.57 -41.71 21.28
N SER A 8 3.08 -41.60 22.52
CA SER A 8 2.02 -40.63 22.88
C SER A 8 2.46 -39.17 22.76
N LEU A 9 3.73 -38.86 23.07
CA LEU A 9 4.28 -37.50 22.96
C LEU A 9 4.46 -37.05 21.50
N VAL A 10 4.82 -37.98 20.60
CA VAL A 10 4.96 -37.69 19.16
C VAL A 10 3.58 -37.55 18.48
N ALA A 11 2.59 -38.34 18.88
CA ALA A 11 1.23 -38.21 18.34
C ALA A 11 0.55 -36.88 18.73
N ALA A 12 0.86 -36.35 19.92
CA ALA A 12 0.33 -35.05 20.37
C ALA A 12 0.92 -33.84 19.62
N SER A 13 2.11 -33.98 19.02
CA SER A 13 2.76 -32.88 18.28
C SER A 13 2.17 -32.65 16.89
N PHE A 14 1.45 -33.63 16.33
CA PHE A 14 0.73 -33.51 15.05
C PHE A 14 -0.69 -32.92 15.17
N LEU A 15 -1.15 -32.63 16.39
CA LEU A 15 -2.46 -32.03 16.66
C LEU A 15 -2.38 -30.52 16.97
N LEU A 16 -1.27 -29.86 16.65
CA LEU A 16 -1.26 -28.40 16.64
C LEU A 16 -2.04 -27.93 15.40
N PRO A 17 -3.28 -27.40 15.54
CA PRO A 17 -3.87 -26.66 14.43
C PRO A 17 -2.89 -25.54 14.09
N ALA A 18 -2.41 -25.53 12.85
CA ALA A 18 -1.77 -24.35 12.30
C ALA A 18 -2.82 -23.24 12.34
N THR A 19 -2.74 -22.37 13.34
CA THR A 19 -3.54 -21.17 13.42
C THR A 19 -3.01 -20.23 12.35
N GLY A 20 -3.56 -20.35 11.13
CA GLY A 20 -3.48 -19.26 10.17
C GLY A 20 -4.23 -18.09 10.79
N GLU A 21 -3.51 -17.03 11.13
CA GLU A 21 -4.13 -15.79 11.57
C GLU A 21 -4.91 -15.23 10.37
N VAL A 22 -6.24 -15.41 10.39
CA VAL A 22 -7.12 -14.63 9.53
C VAL A 22 -7.04 -13.21 10.05
N VAL A 23 -6.44 -12.31 9.27
CA VAL A 23 -6.34 -10.89 9.59
C VAL A 23 -7.75 -10.36 9.86
N ASN A 24 -8.10 -10.22 11.14
CA ASN A 24 -9.33 -9.58 11.61
C ASN A 24 -9.24 -8.07 11.32
N SER A 25 -9.51 -7.66 10.08
CA SER A 25 -10.22 -6.41 9.70
C SER A 25 -10.01 -5.97 8.24
N LEU A 26 -9.95 -6.90 7.27
CA LEU A 26 -10.15 -6.52 5.86
C LEU A 26 -11.50 -5.82 5.59
N SER A 27 -12.42 -5.86 6.57
CA SER A 27 -13.74 -5.23 6.50
C SER A 27 -13.69 -3.70 6.30
N GLU A 28 -12.76 -2.99 6.93
CA GLU A 28 -12.81 -1.50 7.00
C GLU A 28 -12.54 -0.79 5.67
N CYS A 29 -11.82 -1.44 4.76
CA CYS A 29 -11.52 -0.93 3.43
C CYS A 29 -11.88 -1.92 2.31
N SER A 30 -12.77 -2.87 2.62
CA SER A 30 -13.24 -3.88 1.67
C SER A 30 -13.87 -3.27 0.42
N GLN A 31 -14.51 -2.10 0.56
CA GLN A 31 -15.18 -1.36 -0.52
C GLN A 31 -14.29 -0.97 -1.70
N PHE A 32 -12.96 -1.06 -1.57
CA PHE A 32 -12.05 -0.78 -2.68
C PHE A 32 -11.68 -2.02 -3.50
N PHE A 33 -11.91 -3.21 -2.98
CA PHE A 33 -11.76 -4.43 -3.77
C PHE A 33 -12.97 -4.64 -4.67
N LEU A 34 -12.75 -5.25 -5.83
CA LEU A 34 -13.84 -5.68 -6.70
C LEU A 34 -14.75 -6.64 -5.93
N ASP A 35 -16.04 -6.31 -5.86
CA ASP A 35 -17.06 -7.04 -5.10
C ASP A 35 -16.73 -7.25 -3.61
N GLY A 36 -15.86 -6.42 -3.04
CA GLY A 36 -15.39 -6.57 -1.66
C GLY A 36 -14.43 -7.76 -1.45
N VAL A 37 -13.98 -8.42 -2.52
CA VAL A 37 -13.17 -9.64 -2.45
C VAL A 37 -11.69 -9.33 -2.69
N PRO A 38 -10.82 -9.48 -1.67
CA PRO A 38 -9.38 -9.30 -1.86
C PRO A 38 -8.78 -10.42 -2.71
N PRO A 39 -7.71 -10.15 -3.47
CA PRO A 39 -6.99 -11.20 -4.18
C PRO A 39 -6.36 -12.20 -3.19
N ASN A 40 -6.29 -13.47 -3.58
CA ASN A 40 -5.63 -14.51 -2.79
C ASN A 40 -4.10 -14.42 -2.93
N LEU A 41 -3.50 -13.40 -2.31
CA LEU A 41 -2.06 -13.22 -2.22
C LEU A 41 -1.59 -13.68 -0.84
N ARG A 42 -0.57 -14.54 -0.80
CA ARG A 42 0.02 -15.05 0.45
C ARG A 42 1.51 -14.77 0.46
N LEU A 43 1.90 -13.83 1.31
CA LEU A 43 3.28 -13.43 1.54
C LEU A 43 3.48 -13.24 3.04
N ASN A 44 4.50 -13.90 3.61
CA ASN A 44 4.69 -13.99 5.06
C ASN A 44 4.85 -12.62 5.77
N ASN A 45 5.29 -11.58 5.06
CA ASN A 45 5.57 -10.25 5.60
C ASN A 45 4.67 -9.15 5.04
N MET A 46 3.54 -9.55 4.47
CA MET A 46 2.60 -8.62 3.87
C MET A 46 1.75 -7.95 4.94
N ALA A 47 1.70 -6.63 4.92
CA ALA A 47 0.69 -5.85 5.61
C ALA A 47 -0.45 -5.50 4.65
N VAL A 48 -1.69 -5.50 5.15
CA VAL A 48 -2.81 -4.87 4.45
C VAL A 48 -3.05 -3.51 5.10
N ILE A 49 -2.95 -2.45 4.30
CA ILE A 49 -3.02 -1.06 4.73
C ILE A 49 -4.30 -0.45 4.14
N CYS A 50 -5.28 -0.18 4.99
CA CYS A 50 -6.39 0.69 4.65
C CYS A 50 -5.90 2.15 4.70
N GLN A 51 -5.73 2.78 3.54
CA GLN A 51 -5.04 4.06 3.43
C GLN A 51 -5.94 5.18 3.94
N LYS A 52 -5.67 5.62 5.17
CA LYS A 52 -6.50 6.57 5.90
C LYS A 52 -5.85 7.95 5.95
N TYR A 53 -6.55 8.97 5.49
CA TYR A 53 -6.11 10.38 5.53
C TYR A 53 -7.25 11.27 5.96
N LYS A 54 -7.04 12.19 6.91
CA LYS A 54 -8.09 13.09 7.43
C LYS A 54 -9.39 12.34 7.72
N THR A 55 -9.28 11.34 8.60
CA THR A 55 -10.38 10.47 9.05
C THR A 55 -11.04 9.54 8.03
N GLU A 56 -10.82 9.72 6.72
CA GLU A 56 -11.42 8.92 5.65
C GLU A 56 -10.47 7.87 5.07
N TYR A 57 -11.01 6.76 4.57
CA TYR A 57 -10.26 5.75 3.81
C TYR A 57 -10.41 6.03 2.31
N TYR A 58 -9.31 5.92 1.55
CA TYR A 58 -9.30 6.26 0.13
C TYR A 58 -8.96 5.11 -0.82
N PHE A 59 -8.14 4.17 -0.37
CA PHE A 59 -7.77 2.98 -1.12
C PHE A 59 -7.17 1.94 -0.17
N VAL A 60 -6.86 0.76 -0.69
CA VAL A 60 -6.16 -0.29 0.04
C VAL A 60 -4.86 -0.63 -0.66
N THR A 61 -3.83 -0.89 0.14
CA THR A 61 -2.55 -1.39 -0.34
C THR A 61 -2.16 -2.66 0.41
N MET A 62 -1.77 -3.69 -0.34
CA MET A 62 -1.04 -4.84 0.18
C MET A 62 0.46 -4.57 0.02
N TYR A 63 1.20 -4.59 1.12
CA TYR A 63 2.54 -4.05 1.21
C TYR A 63 3.53 -5.06 1.79
N ASP A 64 4.65 -5.31 1.10
CA ASP A 64 5.72 -6.15 1.60
C ASP A 64 6.61 -5.35 2.55
N ARG A 65 6.54 -5.66 3.84
CA ARG A 65 7.32 -4.94 4.87
C ARG A 65 8.82 -5.14 4.72
N ILE A 66 9.27 -6.33 4.29
CA ILE A 66 10.71 -6.63 4.14
C ILE A 66 11.26 -5.97 2.89
N ARG A 67 10.56 -6.11 1.75
CA ARG A 67 11.00 -5.49 0.50
C ARG A 67 10.73 -4.00 0.44
N ARG A 68 9.93 -3.48 1.38
CA ARG A 68 9.52 -2.09 1.49
C ARG A 68 8.88 -1.58 0.20
N ILE A 69 8.02 -2.40 -0.41
CA ILE A 69 7.30 -2.09 -1.65
C ILE A 69 5.84 -2.54 -1.59
N PRO A 70 4.91 -1.80 -2.20
CA PRO A 70 3.57 -2.32 -2.44
C PRO A 70 3.59 -3.45 -3.47
N ILE A 71 2.79 -4.48 -3.19
CA ILE A 71 2.57 -5.63 -4.07
C ILE A 71 1.32 -5.41 -4.91
N PHE A 72 0.28 -4.83 -4.30
CA PHE A 72 -1.03 -4.68 -4.90
C PHE A 72 -1.75 -3.49 -4.28
N SER A 73 -2.54 -2.77 -5.08
CA SER A 73 -3.46 -1.75 -4.60
C SER A 73 -4.81 -1.90 -5.28
N ALA A 74 -5.88 -1.63 -4.53
CA ALA A 74 -7.23 -1.52 -5.08
C ALA A 74 -7.85 -0.19 -4.66
N TYR A 75 -8.56 0.43 -5.59
CA TYR A 75 -9.12 1.77 -5.46
C TYR A 75 -10.29 1.94 -6.44
N ASN A 76 -11.15 2.91 -6.15
CA ASN A 76 -12.23 3.29 -7.06
C ASN A 76 -11.71 4.31 -8.08
N LEU A 77 -11.85 4.01 -9.37
CA LEU A 77 -11.50 4.92 -10.45
C LEU A 77 -12.56 6.03 -10.55
N ASN A 78 -12.14 7.27 -10.32
CA ASN A 78 -12.94 8.44 -10.66
C ASN A 78 -12.37 9.12 -11.92
N PRO A 79 -13.11 9.15 -13.04
CA PRO A 79 -12.62 9.78 -14.26
C PRO A 79 -12.61 11.31 -14.19
N LYS A 80 -13.27 11.94 -13.21
CA LYS A 80 -13.37 13.40 -13.08
C LYS A 80 -12.60 13.89 -11.85
N SER A 81 -11.27 13.83 -11.94
CA SER A 81 -10.38 14.39 -10.92
C SER A 81 -10.50 15.92 -10.87
N THR A 82 -10.78 16.46 -9.70
CA THR A 82 -10.83 17.92 -9.45
C THR A 82 -9.65 18.45 -8.63
N GLY A 83 -8.74 17.57 -8.20
CA GLY A 83 -7.56 17.93 -7.43
C GLY A 83 -6.35 18.34 -8.28
N GLU A 84 -5.36 18.92 -7.60
CA GLU A 84 -4.04 19.22 -8.14
C GLU A 84 -2.97 18.37 -7.46
N ARG A 85 -2.02 17.88 -8.25
CA ARG A 85 -0.92 17.10 -7.72
C ARG A 85 -0.02 17.96 -6.82
N LYS A 86 0.16 17.52 -5.57
CA LYS A 86 1.08 18.13 -4.58
C LYS A 86 2.08 17.08 -4.14
N ASP A 87 3.37 17.35 -4.30
CA ASP A 87 4.44 16.42 -3.91
C ASP A 87 4.70 16.45 -2.39
N LYS A 88 3.64 16.24 -1.59
CA LYS A 88 3.67 16.18 -0.13
C LYS A 88 3.54 14.74 0.35
N TRP A 89 4.70 14.11 0.50
CA TRP A 89 4.85 12.70 0.83
C TRP A 89 4.50 12.39 2.29
N LYS A 90 3.88 11.21 2.45
CA LYS A 90 3.38 10.69 3.71
C LYS A 90 3.90 9.28 3.95
N ILE A 91 3.81 8.87 5.21
CA ILE A 91 4.18 7.54 5.70
C ILE A 91 3.06 6.99 6.57
N GLU A 92 3.04 5.67 6.73
CA GLU A 92 2.00 4.93 7.46
C GLU A 92 2.53 4.48 8.82
N PRO A 93 2.16 5.16 9.92
CA PRO A 93 2.59 4.78 11.26
C PRO A 93 2.10 3.38 11.65
N GLN A 94 1.01 2.90 11.06
CA GLN A 94 0.41 1.59 11.36
C GLN A 94 1.33 0.38 11.11
N LEU A 95 2.45 0.58 10.42
CA LEU A 95 3.46 -0.46 10.21
C LEU A 95 4.39 -0.67 11.42
N ALA A 96 4.35 0.22 12.41
CA ALA A 96 5.13 0.13 13.65
C ALA A 96 4.41 0.59 14.93
N ALA A 97 3.26 1.25 14.83
CA ALA A 97 2.49 1.78 15.97
C ALA A 97 0.97 1.65 15.72
N PRO A 98 0.10 1.65 16.74
CA PRO A 98 -1.35 1.54 16.56
C PRO A 98 -2.01 2.85 16.06
N LYS A 99 -1.37 3.57 15.13
CA LYS A 99 -1.88 4.80 14.53
C LYS A 99 -2.16 4.57 13.04
N ARG A 100 -3.46 4.55 12.70
CA ARG A 100 -3.95 4.20 11.35
C ARG A 100 -3.84 5.33 10.33
N GLU A 101 -3.95 6.57 10.77
CA GLU A 101 -3.91 7.71 9.86
C GLU A 101 -2.47 8.00 9.41
N MET A 102 -2.28 8.12 8.09
CA MET A 102 -1.01 8.50 7.49
C MET A 102 -0.58 9.89 7.97
N VAL A 103 0.73 10.09 8.08
CA VAL A 103 1.31 11.35 8.57
C VAL A 103 2.33 11.88 7.59
N SER A 104 2.67 13.16 7.71
CA SER A 104 3.80 13.73 6.97
C SER A 104 5.05 12.88 7.18
N GLU A 105 5.80 12.61 6.10
CA GLU A 105 7.07 11.89 6.17
C GLU A 105 8.09 12.55 7.12
N HIS A 106 8.00 13.87 7.32
CA HIS A 106 8.85 14.62 8.26
C HIS A 106 8.46 14.45 9.74
N SER A 107 7.53 13.54 10.06
CA SER A 107 7.16 13.22 11.44
C SER A 107 8.28 12.42 12.12
N GLN A 108 8.47 12.61 13.43
CA GLN A 108 9.52 11.95 14.23
C GLN A 108 9.19 10.47 14.56
N ILE A 109 8.98 9.65 13.52
CA ILE A 109 8.75 8.19 13.65
C ILE A 109 9.60 7.39 12.66
N TYR A 110 10.61 8.03 12.06
CA TYR A 110 11.47 7.44 11.04
C TYR A 110 12.11 6.14 11.53
N ASP A 111 12.76 6.17 12.70
CA ASP A 111 13.51 5.04 13.23
C ASP A 111 12.62 3.82 13.52
N LEU A 112 11.36 4.03 13.90
CA LEU A 112 10.40 2.95 14.15
C LEU A 112 9.97 2.24 12.86
N LEU A 113 10.09 2.92 11.72
CA LEU A 113 9.57 2.48 10.42
C LEU A 113 10.67 2.10 9.43
N ALA A 114 11.93 2.42 9.72
CA ALA A 114 13.09 2.21 8.85
C ALA A 114 13.13 0.81 8.22
N ASP A 115 12.88 -0.23 9.01
CA ASP A 115 12.96 -1.63 8.56
C ASP A 115 11.68 -2.14 7.89
N SER A 116 10.58 -1.38 7.93
CA SER A 116 9.26 -1.87 7.53
C SER A 116 8.57 -1.02 6.47
N GLN A 117 9.14 0.12 6.08
CA GLN A 117 8.52 1.06 5.15
C GLN A 117 9.56 1.84 4.36
N ALA A 118 9.30 2.12 3.08
CA ALA A 118 10.14 2.99 2.25
C ALA A 118 9.97 4.47 2.62
N PHE A 119 11.03 5.25 2.40
CA PHE A 119 11.10 6.69 2.56
C PHE A 119 11.58 7.33 1.26
N SER A 120 11.37 8.64 1.13
CA SER A 120 11.88 9.49 0.06
C SER A 120 13.37 9.33 -0.16
N SER A 121 14.13 9.11 0.92
CA SER A 121 15.59 8.87 0.91
C SER A 121 15.98 7.57 0.20
N ASP A 122 15.12 6.55 0.15
CA ASP A 122 15.42 5.32 -0.60
C ASP A 122 15.44 5.54 -2.12
N TYR A 123 14.82 6.62 -2.59
CA TYR A 123 14.74 6.97 -4.01
C TYR A 123 15.84 7.94 -4.47
N THR A 124 16.59 8.57 -3.56
CA THR A 124 17.57 9.62 -3.93
C THR A 124 18.78 9.08 -4.68
N ASN A 125 19.18 7.83 -4.40
CA ASN A 125 20.35 7.18 -5.01
C ASN A 125 20.01 6.37 -6.28
N ALA A 126 18.78 6.51 -6.79
CA ALA A 126 18.27 5.74 -7.92
C ALA A 126 17.79 6.67 -9.05
N PRO A 127 18.68 7.42 -9.73
CA PRO A 127 18.31 8.48 -10.68
C PRO A 127 17.53 7.97 -11.90
N SER A 128 17.68 6.69 -12.25
CA SER A 128 16.93 6.03 -13.33
C SER A 128 15.49 5.65 -12.94
N PHE A 129 15.11 5.81 -11.67
CA PHE A 129 13.82 5.42 -11.14
C PHE A 129 13.05 6.62 -10.58
N ASN A 130 11.75 6.61 -10.81
CA ASN A 130 10.80 7.52 -10.18
C ASN A 130 9.91 6.78 -9.18
N ARG A 131 9.21 7.54 -8.35
CA ARG A 131 8.15 7.04 -7.46
C ARG A 131 6.87 6.76 -8.26
N GLY A 132 6.75 5.54 -8.78
CA GLY A 132 5.59 5.10 -9.55
C GLY A 132 4.43 4.73 -8.63
N HIS A 133 3.31 5.44 -8.72
CA HIS A 133 2.14 5.16 -7.89
C HIS A 133 1.38 3.94 -8.41
N LEU A 134 0.95 3.03 -7.52
CA LEU A 134 0.04 1.93 -7.89
C LEU A 134 -1.42 2.39 -7.93
N ALA A 135 -1.88 3.13 -6.92
CA ALA A 135 -3.12 3.89 -6.95
C ALA A 135 -2.81 5.32 -7.48
N PRO A 136 -3.13 5.65 -8.74
CA PRO A 136 -2.69 6.90 -9.33
C PRO A 136 -3.48 8.09 -8.79
N ALA A 137 -2.76 9.19 -8.54
CA ALA A 137 -3.35 10.44 -8.06
C ALA A 137 -4.44 10.99 -9.00
N CYS A 138 -4.25 10.83 -10.32
CA CYS A 138 -5.19 11.32 -11.34
C CYS A 138 -6.48 10.49 -11.46
N HIS A 139 -6.57 9.36 -10.74
CA HIS A 139 -7.77 8.52 -10.69
C HIS A 139 -8.64 8.83 -9.46
N GLN A 140 -8.23 9.80 -8.65
CA GLN A 140 -8.92 10.20 -7.42
C GLN A 140 -9.92 11.33 -7.69
N SER A 141 -10.95 11.47 -6.84
CA SER A 141 -12.06 12.40 -7.06
C SER A 141 -11.69 13.87 -6.88
N ASP A 142 -10.90 14.16 -5.85
CA ASP A 142 -10.69 15.49 -5.29
C ASP A 142 -9.27 15.65 -4.72
N GLN A 143 -9.00 16.80 -4.13
CA GLN A 143 -7.68 17.10 -3.58
C GLN A 143 -7.28 16.17 -2.43
N GLU A 144 -8.20 15.79 -1.54
CA GLU A 144 -7.85 15.00 -0.35
C GLU A 144 -7.58 13.55 -0.71
N SER A 145 -8.41 12.97 -1.56
CA SER A 145 -8.19 11.64 -2.15
C SER A 145 -6.91 11.60 -2.98
N MET A 146 -6.61 12.65 -3.75
CA MET A 146 -5.34 12.77 -4.46
C MET A 146 -4.16 12.83 -3.48
N ASP A 147 -4.23 13.69 -2.46
CA ASP A 147 -3.19 13.82 -1.44
C ASP A 147 -2.95 12.50 -0.70
N ALA A 148 -3.98 11.68 -0.47
CA ALA A 148 -3.86 10.37 0.16
C ALA A 148 -3.00 9.38 -0.66
N THR A 149 -2.93 9.54 -1.98
CA THR A 149 -2.09 8.66 -2.84
C THR A 149 -0.60 8.95 -2.74
N PHE A 150 -0.20 10.10 -2.21
CA PHE A 150 1.21 10.50 -2.02
C PHE A 150 1.77 9.91 -0.74
N THR A 151 1.80 8.59 -0.69
CA THR A 151 2.45 7.81 0.36
C THR A 151 3.46 6.84 -0.25
N LEU A 152 4.57 6.62 0.45
CA LEU A 152 5.62 5.72 0.00
C LEU A 152 5.15 4.27 -0.02
N THR A 153 4.18 3.90 0.83
CA THR A 153 3.56 2.58 0.75
C THR A 153 2.71 2.38 -0.50
N ASN A 154 2.37 3.42 -1.25
CA ASN A 154 1.66 3.34 -2.54
C ASN A 154 2.61 3.45 -3.74
N THR A 155 3.94 3.44 -3.52
CA THR A 155 4.91 3.67 -4.60
C THR A 155 5.94 2.56 -4.76
N VAL A 156 6.28 2.30 -6.01
CA VAL A 156 7.39 1.43 -6.41
C VAL A 156 8.49 2.25 -7.10
N PRO A 157 9.76 1.82 -7.05
CA PRO A 157 10.78 2.26 -7.99
C PRO A 157 10.36 1.86 -9.40
N LEU A 158 9.94 2.84 -10.19
CA LEU A 158 9.50 2.63 -11.57
C LEU A 158 10.49 3.29 -12.51
N ASP A 159 10.96 2.57 -13.53
CA ASP A 159 11.86 3.12 -14.55
C ASP A 159 11.34 4.48 -15.06
N ALA A 160 12.21 5.47 -15.12
CA ALA A 160 11.80 6.84 -15.38
C ALA A 160 11.25 7.04 -16.80
N THR A 161 11.63 6.20 -17.77
CA THR A 161 11.08 6.22 -19.13
C THR A 161 9.68 5.61 -19.12
N LEU A 162 9.51 4.46 -18.48
CA LEU A 162 8.19 3.82 -18.32
C LEU A 162 7.21 4.72 -17.56
N ASN A 163 7.66 5.31 -16.44
CA ASN A 163 6.85 6.19 -15.59
C ASN A 163 6.38 7.45 -16.34
N ARG A 164 7.24 8.06 -17.16
CA ARG A 164 6.90 9.29 -17.91
C ARG A 164 6.23 9.02 -19.26
N GLY A 165 6.38 7.81 -19.79
CA GLY A 165 5.79 7.34 -21.03
C GLY A 165 4.50 6.56 -20.80
N GLN A 166 4.54 5.25 -21.06
CA GLN A 166 3.36 4.38 -21.11
C GLN A 166 2.56 4.38 -19.80
N TRP A 167 3.23 4.36 -18.64
CA TRP A 167 2.51 4.38 -17.36
C TRP A 167 1.74 5.67 -17.15
N LYS A 168 2.35 6.82 -17.44
CA LYS A 168 1.67 8.12 -17.42
C LYS A 168 0.53 8.15 -18.42
N ALA A 169 0.72 7.60 -19.63
CA ALA A 169 -0.32 7.57 -20.64
C ALA A 169 -1.56 6.86 -20.09
N VAL A 170 -1.44 5.63 -19.59
CA VAL A 170 -2.57 4.90 -18.99
C VAL A 170 -3.17 5.61 -17.78
N THR A 171 -2.33 6.12 -16.87
CA THR A 171 -2.80 6.67 -15.58
C THR A 171 -3.24 8.14 -15.61
N SER A 172 -3.10 8.84 -16.75
CA SER A 172 -3.49 10.24 -16.87
C SER A 172 -4.10 10.66 -18.19
N THR A 173 -4.16 9.78 -19.20
CA THR A 173 -4.54 10.17 -20.57
C THR A 173 -5.34 9.11 -21.33
N GLU A 174 -4.98 7.83 -21.25
CA GLU A 174 -5.53 6.76 -22.12
C GLU A 174 -6.70 6.01 -21.48
N MET A 175 -6.72 5.84 -20.15
CA MET A 175 -7.83 5.14 -19.48
C MET A 175 -9.14 5.95 -19.48
N SER A 176 -9.14 7.15 -20.05
CA SER A 176 -10.35 7.75 -20.63
C SER A 176 -10.05 8.99 -21.47
N ALA A 177 -10.83 9.18 -22.54
CA ALA A 177 -11.13 10.50 -23.07
C ALA A 177 -11.82 11.45 -22.04
N GLN A 178 -11.78 11.14 -20.73
CA GLN A 178 -12.53 11.79 -19.66
C GLN A 178 -11.67 12.22 -18.45
N ILE A 179 -10.46 11.69 -18.25
CA ILE A 179 -9.54 12.04 -17.15
C ILE A 179 -8.77 13.31 -17.51
N LYS A 180 -9.12 14.42 -16.86
CA LYS A 180 -8.35 15.67 -16.89
C LYS A 180 -7.58 15.81 -15.59
N CYS A 181 -6.28 15.49 -15.63
CA CYS A 181 -5.41 15.66 -14.47
C CYS A 181 -4.70 17.01 -14.52
N HIS A 182 -4.95 17.90 -13.56
CA HIS A 182 -4.28 19.18 -13.45
C HIS A 182 -2.94 19.03 -12.72
N LYS A 183 -1.86 19.58 -13.31
CA LYS A 183 -0.53 19.66 -12.71
C LYS A 183 -0.19 21.12 -12.43
N ASN A 184 0.42 21.37 -11.27
CA ASN A 184 1.19 22.59 -11.08
C ASN A 184 2.43 22.53 -12.00
N ARG A 185 2.61 23.58 -12.81
CA ARG A 185 3.80 23.82 -13.63
C ARG A 185 4.92 24.36 -12.76
#